data_AF-A0A3S4F1R8-F1
#
_entry.id   AF-A0A3S4F1R8-F1
#
_cell.length_a   1.000
_cell.length_b   1.000
_cell.length_c   1.000
_cell.angle_alpha   90.00
_cell.angle_beta   90.00
_cell.angle_gamma   90.00
#
_symmetry.space_group_name_H-M   'P 1'
#
loop_
_entity.id
_entity.type
_entity.pdbx_description
1 polymer ?
#
loop_
_entity_poly.entity_id
_entity_poly.type
_entity_poly.pdbx_seq_one_letter_code
_entity_poly.pdbx_strand_id
1 'polypeptide(L)' 'MGIKQLFSIVKEEAPDAIKEGEIKNQFGRKVAIDAYALDSKDLK' A
#
# COMPACT_ATOMS: atom_id res chain seq x y z
N MET A 1 0.62 -3.46 13.26
CA MET A 1 2.05 -3.75 13.00
C MET A 1 2.14 -4.59 11.73
N GLY A 2 3.08 -4.29 10.83
CA GLY A 2 3.27 -5.00 9.56
C GLY A 2 4.13 -6.26 9.67
N ILE A 3 4.27 -6.98 8.54
CA ILE A 3 5.15 -8.15 8.43
C ILE A 3 6.56 -7.68 8.03
N LYS A 4 7.55 -8.01 8.85
CA LYS A 4 8.94 -7.61 8.63
C LYS A 4 9.46 -8.19 7.31
N GLN A 5 10.08 -7.34 6.48
CA GLN A 5 10.74 -7.70 5.20
C GLN A 5 9.84 -8.30 4.10
N LEU A 6 8.52 -8.39 4.30
CA LEU A 6 7.62 -8.98 3.28
C LEU A 6 7.77 -8.31 1.91
N PHE A 7 7.85 -6.97 1.88
CA PHE A 7 7.99 -6.23 0.64
C PHE A 7 9.28 -6.58 -0.12
N SER A 8 10.42 -6.73 0.57
CA SER A 8 11.69 -7.09 -0.06
C SER A 8 11.62 -8.47 -0.71
N ILE A 9 11.07 -9.46 0.01
CA ILE A 9 10.94 -10.83 -0.48
C ILE A 9 10.01 -10.89 -1.71
N VAL A 10 8.85 -10.22 -1.65
CA VAL A 10 7.92 -10.18 -2.79
C VAL A 10 8.57 -9.51 -4.00
N LYS A 11 9.37 -8.47 -3.79
CA LYS A 11 10.09 -7.79 -4.87
C LYS A 11 11.16 -8.67 -5.52
N GLU A 12 11.85 -9.49 -4.74
CA GLU A 12 12.92 -10.38 -5.22
C GLU A 12 12.36 -11.63 -5.90
N GLU A 13 11.38 -12.28 -5.30
CA GLU A 13 10.90 -13.60 -5.72
C GLU A 13 9.63 -13.56 -6.59
N ALA A 14 8.86 -12.47 -6.55
CA ALA A 14 7.59 -12.32 -7.27
C ALA A 14 7.34 -10.88 -7.76
N PRO A 15 8.26 -10.28 -8.54
CA PRO A 15 8.16 -8.88 -8.98
C PRO A 15 6.86 -8.59 -9.75
N ASP A 16 6.34 -9.57 -10.47
CA ASP A 16 5.11 -9.50 -11.28
C ASP A 16 3.85 -9.21 -10.45
N ALA A 17 3.90 -9.49 -9.14
CA ALA A 17 2.82 -9.20 -8.20
C ALA A 17 2.76 -7.71 -7.80
N ILE A 18 3.82 -6.93 -8.07
CA ILE A 18 3.91 -5.50 -7.76
C ILE A 18 3.52 -4.72 -9.02
N LYS A 19 2.52 -3.82 -8.88
CA LYS A 19 2.06 -2.96 -9.97
C LYS A 19 2.15 -1.50 -9.57
N GLU A 20 2.90 -0.73 -10.33
CA GLU A 20 2.99 0.73 -10.20
C GLU A 20 2.08 1.42 -11.21
N GLY A 21 1.52 2.57 -10.85
CA GLY A 21 0.65 3.34 -11.72
C GLY A 21 0.18 4.65 -11.10
N GLU A 22 -0.33 5.56 -11.92
CA GLU A 22 -0.81 6.86 -11.45
C GLU A 22 -2.13 6.75 -10.67
N ILE A 23 -2.31 7.61 -9.67
CA ILE A 23 -3.56 7.68 -8.87
C ILE A 23 -4.79 7.93 -9.73
N LYS A 24 -4.63 8.62 -10.86
CA LYS A 24 -5.73 8.93 -11.80
C LYS A 24 -6.38 7.67 -12.35
N ASN A 25 -5.63 6.58 -12.47
CA ASN A 25 -6.14 5.29 -12.94
C ASN A 25 -7.08 4.61 -11.93
N GLN A 26 -7.17 5.14 -10.70
CA GLN A 26 -8.02 4.61 -9.63
C GLN A 26 -9.30 5.45 -9.42
N PHE A 27 -9.51 6.54 -10.17
CA PHE A 27 -10.75 7.31 -10.07
C PHE A 27 -11.99 6.44 -10.32
N GLY A 28 -13.02 6.63 -9.50
CA GLY A 28 -14.27 5.85 -9.56
C GLY A 28 -14.22 4.50 -8.84
N ARG A 29 -13.06 4.08 -8.31
CA ARG A 29 -12.96 2.87 -7.49
C ARG A 29 -13.18 3.19 -6.00
N LYS A 30 -14.03 2.39 -5.35
CA LYS A 30 -14.15 2.39 -3.89
C LYS A 30 -12.98 1.60 -3.32
N VAL A 31 -12.26 2.18 -2.37
CA VAL A 31 -11.10 1.57 -1.71
C VAL A 31 -11.32 1.62 -0.20
N ALA A 32 -11.09 0.50 0.48
CA ALA A 32 -11.09 0.47 1.94
C ALA A 32 -9.73 0.95 2.44
N ILE A 33 -9.74 1.89 3.39
CA ILE A 33 -8.54 2.47 4.00
C ILE A 33 -8.54 2.07 5.48
N ASP A 34 -7.44 1.50 5.93
CA ASP A 34 -7.23 1.23 7.36
C ASP A 34 -6.84 2.53 8.08
N ALA A 35 -7.79 3.10 8.82
CA ALA A 35 -7.59 4.34 9.56
C ALA A 35 -6.61 4.19 10.74
N TYR A 36 -6.41 2.98 11.27
CA TYR A 36 -5.49 2.75 12.39
C TYR A 36 -4.02 2.72 11.94
N ALA A 37 -3.77 2.57 10.63
CA ALA A 37 -2.45 2.69 10.04
C ALA A 37 -1.99 4.15 9.84
N LEU A 38 -2.90 5.12 10.03
CA LEU A 38 -2.58 6.55 10.00
C LEU A 38 -2.12 6.99 11.39
N ASP A 39 -0.92 7.57 11.51
CA ASP A 39 -0.46 8.09 12.79
C ASP A 39 -1.31 9.31 13.18
N SER A 40 -1.72 9.36 14.44
CA SER A 40 -2.47 10.47 15.06
C SER A 40 -1.77 11.84 14.95
N LYS A 41 -0.51 11.87 14.53
CA LYS A 41 0.27 13.09 14.28
C LYS A 41 -0.02 13.72 12.91
N ASP A 42 -0.54 12.94 11.96
CA ASP A 42 -0.92 13.42 10.62
C ASP A 42 -2.33 14.03 10.59
N LEU A 43 -3.02 14.04 11.74
CA LEU A 43 -4.36 14.59 11.97
C LEU A 43 -4.36 15.99 12.61
N LYS A 44 -3.19 16.66 12.70
CA LYS A 44 -3.08 18.05 13.19
C LYS A 44 -2.75 19.02 12.07
#